data_AF-A0A4S4DJZ5-F1
#
_entry.id   AF-A0A4S4DJZ5-F1
#
_cell.length_a   1.000
_cell.length_b   1.000
_cell.length_c   1.000
_cell.angle_alpha   90.00
_cell.angle_beta   90.00
_cell.angle_gamma   90.00
#
_symmetry.space_group_name_H-M   'P 1'
#
loop_
_entity.id
_entity.type
_entity.pdbx_description
1 polymer ?
#
loop_
_entity_poly.entity_id
_entity_poly.type
_entity_poly.pdbx_seq_one_letter_code
_entity_poly.pdbx_strand_id
1 'polypeptide(L)'
;MASVYYFTILASLFLLSTLPVPSSATARKLAALVHQQPLILKYHNGPLLKGNLTLNLLWYGHFSPSQRSIIVDFLQSFNSPNAPPPSAASWWQTTQKYKGGASTLVLGTQILDEKYLLGKSLTTSQIIALASKAPHVNSINVVLTAADVAVDGFCMSRCGTHGSGFSNPKDKQSKFAYAWVGNPVSQCPGQCAWPFHQPIYGPQTPPLVAPNGDVGVDGMVINLATVLAGTVTNPLTMATSRDLRRRRWRP
;
A
#
# COMPACT_ATOMS: atom_id res chain seq x y z
N MET A 1 61.13 34.57 36.03
CA MET A 1 61.10 33.09 35.96
C MET A 1 59.70 32.48 36.10
N ALA A 2 58.59 33.23 36.16
CA ALA A 2 57.23 32.64 36.24
C ALA A 2 56.54 32.45 34.86
N SER A 3 56.93 33.25 33.85
CA SER A 3 56.27 33.25 32.52
C SER A 3 56.60 32.02 31.66
N VAL A 4 57.77 31.41 31.85
CA VAL A 4 58.18 30.21 31.10
C VAL A 4 57.39 28.98 31.54
N TYR A 5 56.97 28.90 32.81
CA TYR A 5 56.16 27.79 33.33
C TYR A 5 54.72 27.80 32.81
N TYR A 6 54.13 28.97 32.55
CA TYR A 6 52.79 29.04 31.95
C TYR A 6 52.80 28.57 30.49
N PHE A 7 53.87 28.86 29.75
CA PHE A 7 54.00 28.44 28.35
C PHE A 7 54.21 26.92 28.22
N THR A 8 54.97 26.30 29.14
CA THR A 8 55.14 24.84 29.16
C THR A 8 53.89 24.09 29.64
N ILE A 9 53.10 24.67 30.54
CA ILE A 9 51.80 24.11 30.97
C ILE A 9 50.74 24.23 29.87
N LEU A 10 50.69 25.33 29.12
CA LEU A 10 49.77 25.48 27.99
C LEU A 10 50.13 24.57 26.81
N ALA A 11 51.43 24.38 26.55
CA ALA A 11 51.89 23.46 25.50
C ALA A 11 51.59 21.99 25.84
N SER A 12 51.69 21.57 27.11
CA SER A 12 51.38 20.20 27.53
C SER A 12 49.88 19.90 27.51
N LEU A 13 49.02 20.88 27.79
CA LEU A 13 47.56 20.74 27.65
C LEU A 13 47.10 20.65 26.18
N PHE A 14 47.78 21.34 25.26
CA PHE A 14 47.45 21.25 23.83
C PHE A 14 47.85 19.90 23.22
N LEU A 15 48.99 19.33 23.65
CA LEU A 15 49.48 18.02 23.17
C LEU A 15 48.67 16.81 23.71
N LEU A 16 47.95 16.95 24.83
CA LEU A 16 47.05 15.90 25.32
C LEU A 16 45.68 15.89 24.59
N SER A 17 45.32 16.96 23.88
CA SER A 17 44.04 17.08 23.17
C SER A 17 44.03 16.49 21.76
N THR A 18 45.21 16.10 21.23
CA THR A 18 45.38 15.59 19.86
C THR A 18 45.62 14.09 19.77
N LEU A 19 45.40 13.33 20.86
CA LEU A 19 45.41 11.86 20.78
C LEU A 19 44.09 11.38 20.15
N PRO A 20 44.10 10.76 18.95
CA PRO A 20 42.91 10.13 18.42
C PRO A 20 42.61 8.92 19.32
N VAL A 21 41.59 9.04 20.16
CA VAL A 21 40.97 7.88 20.80
C VAL A 21 40.47 7.02 19.64
N PRO A 22 40.93 5.76 19.47
CA PRO A 22 40.29 4.84 18.56
C PRO A 22 38.93 4.51 19.19
N SER A 23 37.93 5.35 18.91
CA SER A 23 36.55 4.95 19.08
C SER A 23 36.32 3.86 18.05
N SER A 24 36.48 2.62 18.47
CA SER A 24 35.90 1.47 17.81
C SER A 24 34.39 1.62 17.89
N ALA A 25 33.86 2.53 17.07
CA ALA A 25 32.49 2.48 16.60
C ALA A 25 32.41 1.20 15.79
N THR A 26 32.22 0.09 16.50
CA THR A 26 31.60 -1.10 15.96
C THR A 26 30.28 -0.61 15.41
N ALA A 27 30.25 -0.33 14.11
CA ALA A 27 29.02 -0.26 13.36
C ALA A 27 28.29 -1.56 13.71
N ARG A 28 27.29 -1.48 14.58
CA ARG A 28 26.36 -2.57 14.82
C ARG A 28 25.66 -2.78 13.49
N LYS A 29 26.26 -3.59 12.61
CA LYS A 29 25.58 -4.29 11.54
C LYS A 29 24.68 -5.32 12.21
N LEU A 30 23.61 -4.85 12.84
CA LEU A 30 22.44 -5.67 13.18
C LEU A 30 21.45 -5.56 12.02
N ALA A 31 21.92 -5.78 10.80
CA ALA A 31 21.10 -6.42 9.79
C ALA A 31 21.57 -7.87 9.76
N ALA A 32 21.26 -8.60 10.84
CA ALA A 32 21.25 -10.05 10.72
C ALA A 32 20.24 -10.33 9.60
N LEU A 33 20.73 -10.81 8.45
CA LEU A 33 19.90 -11.48 7.46
C LEU A 33 19.35 -12.71 8.17
N VAL A 34 18.26 -12.52 8.93
CA VAL A 34 17.46 -13.64 9.40
C VAL A 34 17.01 -14.31 8.13
N HIS A 35 17.56 -15.49 7.87
CA HIS A 35 17.10 -16.34 6.79
C HIS A 35 15.65 -16.71 7.13
N GLN A 36 14.70 -15.91 6.66
CA GLN A 36 13.29 -16.22 6.81
C GLN A 36 13.08 -17.56 6.11
N GLN A 37 12.74 -18.59 6.88
CA GLN A 37 12.29 -19.84 6.30
C GLN A 37 11.20 -19.50 5.28
N PRO A 38 11.23 -20.11 4.08
CA PRO A 38 10.22 -19.84 3.07
C PRO A 38 8.84 -20.11 3.69
N LEU A 39 8.07 -19.04 3.89
CA LEU A 39 6.72 -19.15 4.44
C LEU A 39 5.86 -19.86 3.41
N ILE A 40 5.64 -21.15 3.61
CA ILE A 40 4.73 -21.95 2.77
C ILE A 40 3.32 -21.74 3.31
N LEU A 41 2.59 -20.82 2.69
CA LEU A 41 1.17 -20.64 2.99
C LEU A 41 0.37 -21.78 2.34
N LYS A 42 -0.33 -22.57 3.17
CA LYS A 42 -1.24 -23.61 2.65
C LYS A 42 -2.37 -22.94 1.88
N TYR A 43 -2.52 -23.34 0.62
CA TYR A 43 -3.64 -22.86 -0.19
C TYR A 43 -4.92 -23.62 0.19
N HIS A 44 -5.99 -22.87 0.50
CA HIS A 44 -7.26 -23.41 0.97
C HIS A 44 -8.33 -23.53 -0.14
N ASN A 45 -7.92 -23.70 -1.40
CA ASN A 45 -8.82 -23.90 -2.56
C ASN A 45 -9.86 -22.79 -2.77
N GLY A 46 -9.58 -21.56 -2.30
CA GLY A 46 -10.39 -20.39 -2.61
C GLY A 46 -10.29 -19.99 -4.09
N PRO A 47 -11.13 -19.07 -4.58
CA PRO A 47 -10.93 -18.49 -5.90
C PRO A 47 -9.67 -17.62 -5.94
N LEU A 48 -9.06 -17.49 -7.13
CA LEU A 48 -7.93 -16.60 -7.41
C LEU A 48 -8.17 -15.89 -8.75
N LEU A 49 -7.72 -14.65 -8.90
CA LEU A 49 -7.70 -13.97 -10.20
C LEU A 49 -6.32 -14.14 -10.82
N LYS A 50 -6.27 -14.72 -12.00
CA LYS A 50 -5.05 -15.13 -12.70
C LYS A 50 -5.13 -14.77 -14.19
N GLY A 51 -3.99 -14.75 -14.86
CA GLY A 51 -3.86 -14.30 -16.24
C GLY A 51 -3.78 -12.78 -16.35
N ASN A 52 -4.16 -12.25 -17.50
CA ASN A 52 -4.15 -10.81 -17.78
C ASN A 52 -5.46 -10.19 -17.28
N LEU A 53 -5.38 -9.33 -16.27
CA LEU A 53 -6.52 -8.67 -15.65
C LEU A 53 -6.50 -7.18 -16.01
N THR A 54 -7.64 -6.63 -16.42
CA THR A 54 -7.76 -5.20 -16.69
C THR A 54 -8.03 -4.44 -15.39
N LEU A 55 -7.22 -3.44 -15.05
CA LEU A 55 -7.47 -2.51 -13.96
C LEU A 55 -8.18 -1.27 -14.48
N ASN A 56 -9.47 -1.14 -14.19
CA ASN A 56 -10.19 0.10 -14.44
C ASN A 56 -10.11 0.99 -13.20
N LEU A 57 -9.81 2.27 -13.38
CA LEU A 57 -9.69 3.23 -12.28
C LEU A 57 -10.89 4.17 -12.27
N LEU A 58 -11.46 4.42 -11.10
CA LEU A 58 -12.42 5.49 -10.87
C LEU A 58 -11.83 6.45 -9.84
N TRP A 59 -11.60 7.69 -10.26
CA TRP A 59 -11.10 8.77 -9.42
C TRP A 59 -12.29 9.58 -8.91
N TYR A 60 -12.58 9.46 -7.61
CA TYR A 60 -13.71 10.13 -6.98
C TYR A 60 -13.23 11.32 -6.15
N GLY A 61 -13.58 12.52 -6.60
CA GLY A 61 -13.06 13.79 -6.09
C GLY A 61 -11.85 14.31 -6.87
N HIS A 62 -11.27 15.42 -6.39
CA HIS A 62 -10.21 16.11 -7.11
C HIS A 62 -8.83 15.48 -6.85
N PHE A 63 -8.20 14.97 -7.91
CA PHE A 63 -6.80 14.53 -7.91
C PHE A 63 -6.01 15.38 -8.90
N SER A 64 -4.87 15.93 -8.49
CA SER A 64 -4.01 16.66 -9.41
C SER A 64 -3.46 15.72 -10.51
N PRO A 65 -2.99 16.26 -11.65
CA PRO A 65 -2.28 15.47 -12.64
C PRO A 65 -1.08 14.69 -12.07
N SER A 66 -0.31 15.31 -11.15
CA SER A 66 0.85 14.65 -10.51
C SER A 66 0.42 13.50 -9.61
N GLN A 67 -0.64 13.66 -8.83
CA GLN A 67 -1.20 12.62 -7.96
C GLN A 67 -1.68 11.40 -8.77
N ARG A 68 -2.33 11.64 -9.91
CA ARG A 68 -2.76 10.58 -10.82
C ARG A 68 -1.56 9.85 -11.45
N SER A 69 -0.53 10.59 -11.88
CA SER A 69 0.69 10.00 -12.44
C SER A 69 1.34 9.03 -11.47
N ILE A 70 1.57 9.43 -10.21
CA ILE A 70 2.21 8.59 -9.18
C ILE A 70 1.53 7.21 -9.07
N ILE A 71 0.20 7.20 -8.99
CA ILE A 71 -0.57 5.96 -8.87
C ILE A 71 -0.53 5.15 -10.17
N VAL A 72 -0.70 5.79 -11.33
CA VAL A 72 -0.66 5.13 -12.64
C VAL A 72 0.71 4.51 -12.90
N ASP A 73 1.80 5.24 -12.65
CA ASP A 73 3.18 4.81 -12.82
C ASP A 73 3.50 3.64 -11.88
N PHE A 74 3.03 3.70 -10.62
CA PHE A 74 3.13 2.59 -9.69
C PHE A 74 2.42 1.33 -10.22
N LEU A 75 1.19 1.45 -10.70
CA LEU A 75 0.44 0.31 -11.23
C LEU A 75 1.10 -0.30 -12.48
N GLN A 76 1.64 0.53 -13.37
CA GLN A 76 2.39 0.07 -14.55
C GLN A 76 3.70 -0.63 -14.15
N SER A 77 4.34 -0.19 -13.06
CA SER A 77 5.61 -0.75 -12.60
C SER A 77 5.54 -2.24 -12.21
N PHE A 78 4.35 -2.79 -11.96
CA PHE A 78 4.16 -4.23 -11.71
C PHE A 78 4.56 -5.13 -12.89
N ASN A 79 4.55 -4.62 -14.12
CA ASN A 79 4.89 -5.40 -15.31
C ASN A 79 6.24 -5.01 -15.92
N SER A 80 7.09 -4.28 -15.19
CA SER A 80 8.40 -3.86 -15.72
C SER A 80 9.31 -5.09 -15.92
N PRO A 81 9.63 -5.48 -17.17
CA PRO A 81 10.27 -6.77 -17.45
C PRO A 81 11.75 -6.84 -17.02
N ASN A 82 12.40 -5.69 -16.81
CA ASN A 82 13.84 -5.58 -16.56
C ASN A 82 14.18 -4.79 -15.28
N ALA A 83 13.22 -4.58 -14.38
CA ALA A 83 13.48 -3.84 -13.15
C ALA A 83 14.35 -4.67 -12.18
N PRO A 84 15.57 -4.22 -11.83
CA PRO A 84 16.43 -4.98 -10.93
C PRO A 84 15.78 -5.10 -9.54
N PRO A 85 15.84 -6.27 -8.88
CA PRO A 85 15.30 -6.42 -7.54
C PRO A 85 16.16 -5.64 -6.51
N PRO A 86 15.55 -5.04 -5.48
CA PRO A 86 14.11 -5.01 -5.20
C PRO A 86 13.36 -4.02 -6.11
N SER A 87 12.24 -4.47 -6.68
CA SER A 87 11.36 -3.67 -7.53
C SER A 87 9.90 -4.02 -7.30
N ALA A 88 8.97 -3.10 -7.64
CA ALA A 88 7.53 -3.36 -7.57
C ALA A 88 7.13 -4.58 -8.43
N ALA A 89 7.76 -4.77 -9.59
CA ALA A 89 7.61 -5.97 -10.41
C ALA A 89 8.03 -7.24 -9.66
N SER A 90 9.24 -7.29 -9.09
CA SER A 90 9.71 -8.47 -8.35
C SER A 90 8.88 -8.76 -7.09
N TRP A 91 8.34 -7.71 -6.44
CA TRP A 91 7.41 -7.85 -5.34
C TRP A 91 6.06 -8.40 -5.81
N TRP A 92 5.51 -7.87 -6.90
CA TRP A 92 4.24 -8.32 -7.45
C TRP A 92 4.30 -9.78 -7.93
N GLN A 93 5.45 -10.22 -8.44
CA GLN A 93 5.70 -11.63 -8.80
C GLN A 93 5.53 -12.60 -7.61
N THR A 94 5.55 -12.13 -6.35
CA THR A 94 5.25 -12.99 -5.20
C THR A 94 3.81 -13.53 -5.22
N THR A 95 2.86 -12.83 -5.86
CA THR A 95 1.48 -13.30 -6.07
C THR A 95 1.40 -14.56 -6.94
N GLN A 96 2.43 -14.83 -7.75
CA GLN A 96 2.53 -16.01 -8.60
C GLN A 96 2.83 -17.29 -7.80
N LYS A 97 3.28 -17.15 -6.54
CA LYS A 97 3.48 -18.28 -5.62
C LYS A 97 2.16 -18.95 -5.21
N TYR A 98 1.02 -18.29 -5.41
CA TYR A 98 -0.31 -18.90 -5.29
C TYR A 98 -0.61 -19.75 -6.53
N LYS A 99 -1.39 -20.83 -6.35
CA LYS A 99 -1.78 -21.76 -7.43
C LYS A 99 -2.38 -21.01 -8.64
N GLY A 100 -2.14 -21.50 -9.86
CA GLY A 100 -2.75 -20.94 -11.07
C GLY A 100 -1.92 -19.88 -11.80
N GLY A 101 -0.67 -19.67 -11.41
CA GLY A 101 0.30 -18.86 -12.16
C GLY A 101 0.24 -17.36 -11.86
N ALA A 102 0.58 -16.55 -12.85
CA ALA A 102 0.72 -15.11 -12.68
C ALA A 102 -0.60 -14.33 -12.79
N SER A 103 -0.64 -13.18 -12.13
CA SER A 103 -1.72 -12.19 -12.24
C SER A 103 -1.11 -10.92 -12.86
N THR A 104 -1.20 -10.75 -14.16
CA THR A 104 -0.66 -9.57 -14.88
C THR A 104 -1.72 -8.48 -14.87
N LEU A 105 -1.40 -7.27 -14.40
CA LEU A 105 -2.36 -6.18 -14.30
C LEU A 105 -2.14 -5.17 -15.43
N VAL A 106 -3.13 -4.95 -16.29
CA VAL A 106 -3.05 -3.98 -17.39
C VAL A 106 -4.01 -2.84 -17.14
N LEU A 107 -3.54 -1.59 -17.20
CA LEU A 107 -4.43 -0.44 -17.05
C LEU A 107 -5.48 -0.40 -18.17
N GLY A 108 -6.72 -0.18 -17.77
CA GLY A 108 -7.87 -0.04 -18.66
C GLY A 108 -8.47 1.35 -18.58
N THR A 109 -9.80 1.40 -18.50
CA THR A 109 -10.55 2.66 -18.51
C THR A 109 -10.31 3.46 -17.23
N GLN A 110 -10.19 4.78 -17.37
CA GLN A 110 -10.14 5.71 -16.24
C GLN A 110 -11.36 6.63 -16.25
N ILE A 111 -12.11 6.65 -15.15
CA ILE A 111 -13.33 7.45 -14.97
C ILE A 111 -13.03 8.55 -13.94
N LEU A 112 -13.33 9.80 -14.28
CA LEU A 112 -13.18 10.94 -13.38
C LEU A 112 -14.56 11.38 -12.87
N ASP A 113 -14.74 11.39 -11.54
CA ASP A 113 -15.93 11.88 -10.85
C ASP A 113 -15.53 13.02 -9.90
N GLU A 114 -15.13 14.15 -10.49
CA GLU A 114 -14.66 15.35 -9.76
C GLU A 114 -15.82 16.16 -9.18
N LYS A 115 -17.06 15.88 -9.61
CA LYS A 115 -18.27 16.60 -9.17
C LYS A 115 -18.89 16.02 -7.90
N TYR A 116 -18.31 14.95 -7.35
CA TYR A 116 -18.83 14.26 -6.16
C TYR A 116 -20.31 13.85 -6.33
N LEU A 117 -20.63 13.12 -7.40
CA LEU A 117 -22.03 12.80 -7.76
C LEU A 117 -22.84 12.09 -6.65
N LEU A 118 -22.19 11.47 -5.68
CA LEU A 118 -22.80 10.80 -4.52
C LEU A 118 -22.53 11.52 -3.19
N GLY A 119 -22.00 12.75 -3.23
CA GLY A 119 -21.56 13.53 -2.07
C GLY A 119 -20.15 13.15 -1.57
N LYS A 120 -19.69 13.83 -0.51
CA LYS A 120 -18.35 13.62 0.08
C LYS A 120 -18.31 12.60 1.21
N SER A 121 -19.45 11.98 1.54
CA SER A 121 -19.54 10.91 2.53
C SER A 121 -20.13 9.69 1.86
N LEU A 122 -19.30 8.66 1.70
CA LEU A 122 -19.66 7.46 0.96
C LEU A 122 -19.79 6.24 1.88
N THR A 123 -20.84 5.49 1.64
CA THR A 123 -21.04 4.16 2.23
C THR A 123 -20.33 3.08 1.42
N THR A 124 -20.14 1.90 2.02
CA THR A 124 -19.53 0.77 1.30
C THR A 124 -20.36 0.34 0.06
N SER A 125 -21.69 0.44 0.11
CA SER A 125 -22.55 0.12 -1.04
C SER A 125 -22.39 1.13 -2.17
N GLN A 126 -22.18 2.42 -1.85
CA GLN A 126 -21.88 3.44 -2.84
C GLN A 126 -20.50 3.23 -3.49
N ILE A 127 -19.50 2.76 -2.75
CA ILE A 127 -18.20 2.35 -3.34
C ILE A 127 -18.40 1.23 -4.37
N ILE A 128 -19.21 0.22 -4.05
CA ILE A 128 -19.52 -0.87 -4.99
C ILE A 128 -20.27 -0.35 -6.22
N ALA A 129 -21.22 0.59 -6.04
CA ALA A 129 -21.95 1.22 -7.12
C ALA A 129 -21.07 2.12 -8.01
N LEU A 130 -20.05 2.76 -7.45
CA LEU A 130 -19.03 3.47 -8.22
C LEU A 130 -18.18 2.47 -9.03
N ALA A 131 -17.71 1.39 -8.39
CA ALA A 131 -16.96 0.34 -9.05
C ALA A 131 -17.77 -0.35 -10.16
N SER A 132 -19.10 -0.41 -10.05
CA SER A 132 -19.96 -1.01 -11.08
C SER A 132 -20.08 -0.17 -12.37
N LYS A 133 -19.57 1.07 -12.40
CA LYS A 133 -19.63 1.94 -13.59
C LYS A 133 -18.63 1.53 -14.69
N ALA A 134 -17.56 0.82 -14.35
CA ALA A 134 -16.53 0.40 -15.29
C ALA A 134 -16.77 -1.04 -15.79
N PRO A 135 -16.25 -1.44 -16.97
CA PRO A 135 -16.42 -2.80 -17.49
C PRO A 135 -15.99 -3.91 -16.51
N HIS A 136 -16.71 -5.03 -16.47
CA HIS A 136 -16.52 -6.13 -15.49
C HIS A 136 -15.81 -7.38 -16.01
N VAL A 137 -15.61 -7.48 -17.33
CA VAL A 137 -15.08 -8.71 -17.94
C VAL A 137 -13.58 -8.79 -17.68
N ASN A 138 -13.17 -9.83 -16.95
CA ASN A 138 -11.76 -10.12 -16.64
C ASN A 138 -11.01 -8.88 -16.11
N SER A 139 -11.69 -8.13 -15.25
CA SER A 139 -11.23 -6.85 -14.74
C SER A 139 -11.36 -6.74 -13.22
N ILE A 140 -10.61 -5.80 -12.67
CA ILE A 140 -10.75 -5.30 -11.31
C ILE A 140 -11.08 -3.80 -11.43
N ASN A 141 -12.17 -3.39 -10.79
CA ASN A 141 -12.58 -1.99 -10.79
C ASN A 141 -12.11 -1.34 -9.48
N VAL A 142 -11.14 -0.43 -9.59
CA VAL A 142 -10.50 0.25 -8.45
C VAL A 142 -11.12 1.63 -8.27
N VAL A 143 -11.66 1.91 -7.09
CA VAL A 143 -12.14 3.24 -6.70
C VAL A 143 -11.10 3.93 -5.83
N LEU A 144 -10.67 5.12 -6.22
CA LEU A 144 -9.71 5.95 -5.50
C LEU A 144 -10.44 7.21 -5.03
N THR A 145 -10.50 7.45 -3.73
CA THR A 145 -11.19 8.63 -3.18
C THR A 145 -10.20 9.72 -2.75
N ALA A 146 -10.49 10.96 -3.12
CA ALA A 146 -9.68 12.12 -2.77
C ALA A 146 -9.66 12.39 -1.26
N ALA A 147 -8.75 13.26 -0.82
CA ALA A 147 -8.52 13.54 0.61
C ALA A 147 -9.76 14.10 1.33
N ASP A 148 -10.63 14.80 0.61
CA ASP A 148 -11.81 15.44 1.17
C ASP A 148 -13.07 14.53 1.16
N VAL A 149 -12.88 13.23 0.94
CA VAL A 149 -13.97 12.24 0.91
C VAL A 149 -13.89 11.33 2.13
N ALA A 150 -14.95 11.32 2.94
CA ALA A 150 -15.14 10.37 4.02
C ALA A 150 -15.76 9.08 3.49
N VAL A 151 -15.27 7.92 3.94
CA VAL A 151 -15.81 6.61 3.60
C VAL A 151 -15.97 5.77 4.86
N ASP A 152 -17.05 4.99 4.96
CA ASP A 152 -17.32 4.13 6.12
C ASP A 152 -16.09 3.30 6.54
N GLY A 153 -15.65 3.45 7.79
CA GLY A 153 -14.53 2.71 8.37
C GLY A 153 -13.14 3.14 7.89
N PHE A 154 -13.04 4.11 6.96
CA PHE A 154 -11.77 4.74 6.62
C PHE A 154 -11.15 5.36 7.86
N CYS A 155 -9.83 5.23 8.03
CA CYS A 155 -9.11 5.82 9.16
C CYS A 155 -9.52 5.31 10.56
N MET A 156 -10.35 4.28 10.64
CA MET A 156 -10.71 3.61 11.88
C MET A 156 -10.26 2.17 11.87
N SER A 157 -10.71 1.40 10.88
CA SER A 157 -10.43 -0.03 10.76
C SER A 157 -9.67 -0.40 9.49
N ARG A 158 -9.61 0.50 8.51
CA ARG A 158 -9.03 0.23 7.19
C ARG A 158 -8.58 1.49 6.46
N CYS A 159 -7.58 1.31 5.61
CA CYS A 159 -7.09 2.33 4.66
C CYS A 159 -7.58 2.07 3.22
N GLY A 160 -8.17 0.89 3.00
CA GLY A 160 -8.73 0.42 1.75
C GLY A 160 -9.44 -0.91 1.94
N THR A 161 -10.13 -1.39 0.91
CA THR A 161 -10.84 -2.67 0.95
C THR A 161 -10.90 -3.30 -0.44
N HIS A 162 -11.09 -4.61 -0.50
CA HIS A 162 -11.45 -5.29 -1.75
C HIS A 162 -12.61 -6.25 -1.50
N GLY A 163 -13.32 -6.59 -2.57
CA GLY A 163 -14.34 -7.62 -2.54
C GLY A 163 -14.99 -7.84 -3.88
N SER A 164 -16.21 -8.36 -3.83
CA SER A 164 -17.01 -8.62 -5.03
C SER A 164 -18.34 -7.87 -5.01
N GLY A 165 -18.72 -7.34 -6.17
CA GLY A 165 -20.04 -6.80 -6.46
C GLY A 165 -20.80 -7.70 -7.43
N PHE A 166 -22.09 -7.41 -7.63
CA PHE A 166 -22.90 -8.06 -8.66
C PHE A 166 -23.04 -7.11 -9.86
N SER A 167 -22.67 -7.58 -11.04
CA SER A 167 -22.77 -6.81 -12.30
C SER A 167 -24.23 -6.50 -12.65
N ASN A 168 -25.15 -7.39 -12.26
CA ASN A 168 -26.58 -7.19 -12.40
C ASN A 168 -27.27 -7.64 -11.09
N PRO A 169 -28.02 -6.76 -10.40
CA PRO A 169 -28.74 -7.12 -9.19
C PRO A 169 -29.71 -8.31 -9.35
N LYS A 170 -30.21 -8.52 -10.58
CA LYS A 170 -31.11 -9.63 -10.93
C LYS A 170 -30.36 -10.94 -11.22
N ASP A 171 -29.08 -10.87 -11.55
CA ASP A 171 -28.23 -12.04 -11.80
C ASP A 171 -27.11 -12.13 -10.76
N LYS A 172 -27.35 -12.94 -9.73
CA LYS A 172 -26.40 -13.17 -8.63
C LYS A 172 -25.21 -14.06 -9.03
N GLN A 173 -25.13 -14.50 -10.28
CA GLN A 173 -24.01 -15.30 -10.79
C GLN A 173 -22.91 -14.42 -11.38
N SER A 174 -23.28 -13.31 -12.03
CA SER A 174 -22.31 -12.37 -12.59
C SER A 174 -21.74 -11.45 -11.50
N LYS A 175 -20.57 -11.83 -10.99
CA LYS A 175 -19.80 -11.03 -10.02
C LYS A 175 -18.61 -10.35 -10.69
N PHE A 176 -18.22 -9.20 -10.16
CA PHE A 176 -16.98 -8.52 -10.51
C PHE A 176 -16.15 -8.25 -9.26
N ALA A 177 -14.83 -8.19 -9.41
CA ALA A 177 -13.93 -7.82 -8.33
C ALA A 177 -13.76 -6.30 -8.27
N TYR A 178 -13.76 -5.75 -7.07
CA TYR A 178 -13.47 -4.34 -6.85
C TYR A 178 -12.43 -4.15 -5.75
N ALA A 179 -11.74 -3.01 -5.83
CA ALA A 179 -10.83 -2.52 -4.82
C ALA A 179 -11.16 -1.05 -4.52
N TRP A 180 -10.87 -0.61 -3.31
CA TRP A 180 -10.98 0.80 -2.93
C TRP A 180 -9.82 1.18 -2.02
N VAL A 181 -9.27 2.38 -2.23
CA VAL A 181 -8.28 3.03 -1.36
C VAL A 181 -8.61 4.51 -1.23
N GLY A 182 -8.56 5.03 -0.01
CA GLY A 182 -8.77 6.46 0.26
C GLY A 182 -7.46 7.20 0.47
N ASN A 183 -7.42 8.48 0.10
CA ASN A 183 -6.30 9.36 0.42
C ASN A 183 -6.33 9.75 1.91
N PRO A 184 -5.32 9.39 2.71
CA PRO A 184 -5.36 9.56 4.16
C PRO A 184 -4.88 10.94 4.64
N VAL A 185 -4.34 11.79 3.77
CA VAL A 185 -3.55 12.98 4.18
C VAL A 185 -4.28 13.93 5.14
N SER A 186 -5.59 14.04 5.00
CA SER A 186 -6.47 14.93 5.79
C SER A 186 -7.11 14.26 7.00
N GLN A 187 -7.20 12.92 7.03
CA GLN A 187 -8.01 12.19 8.02
C GLN A 187 -7.16 11.33 8.96
N CYS A 188 -6.14 10.62 8.44
CA CYS A 188 -5.31 9.72 9.24
C CYS A 188 -3.94 9.41 8.61
N PRO A 189 -3.12 10.43 8.29
CA PRO A 189 -1.82 10.19 7.67
C PRO A 189 -0.92 9.29 8.55
N GLY A 190 -0.99 9.43 9.87
CA GLY A 190 -0.25 8.57 10.81
C GLY A 190 -0.66 7.10 10.85
N GLN A 191 -1.82 6.72 10.28
CA GLN A 191 -2.25 5.31 10.23
C GLN A 191 -2.05 4.72 8.83
N CYS A 192 -2.43 5.48 7.80
CA CYS A 192 -2.52 4.97 6.43
C CYS A 192 -1.41 5.47 5.51
N ALA A 193 -0.53 6.37 5.97
CA ALA A 193 0.65 6.82 5.23
C ALA A 193 1.96 6.54 5.96
N TRP A 194 1.97 5.66 6.98
CA TRP A 194 3.22 5.17 7.56
C TRP A 194 4.01 4.39 6.49
N PRO A 195 5.35 4.59 6.34
CA PRO A 195 6.26 5.33 7.23
C PRO A 195 6.51 6.80 6.86
N PHE A 196 5.72 7.39 5.96
CA PHE A 196 5.89 8.77 5.47
C PHE A 196 5.22 9.83 6.36
N HIS A 197 4.50 9.39 7.38
CA HIS A 197 3.97 10.24 8.44
C HIS A 197 4.16 9.57 9.80
N GLN A 198 4.29 10.40 10.84
CA GLN A 198 4.48 9.92 12.21
C GLN A 198 3.27 9.11 12.66
N PRO A 199 3.45 7.89 13.18
CA PRO A 199 2.34 7.06 13.59
C PRO A 199 1.73 7.53 14.91
N ILE A 200 0.41 7.36 15.04
CA ILE A 200 -0.35 7.74 16.24
C ILE A 200 0.13 6.94 17.47
N TYR A 201 0.50 5.67 17.25
CA TYR A 201 1.00 4.76 18.27
C TYR A 201 2.26 4.04 17.78
N GLY A 202 3.10 3.56 18.70
CA GLY A 202 4.34 2.86 18.38
C GLY A 202 5.58 3.76 18.37
N PRO A 203 6.71 3.31 17.79
CA PRO A 203 7.95 4.07 17.79
C PRO A 203 7.78 5.45 17.14
N GLN A 204 8.09 6.50 17.90
CA GLN A 204 7.96 7.90 17.48
C GLN A 204 9.21 8.40 16.74
N THR A 205 9.84 7.52 15.94
CA THR A 205 10.99 7.92 15.13
C THR A 205 10.53 8.90 14.04
N PRO A 206 11.39 9.85 13.62
CA PRO A 206 11.06 10.77 12.54
C PRO A 206 10.56 10.03 11.29
N PRO A 207 9.51 10.51 10.61
CA PRO A 207 8.99 9.88 9.40
C PRO A 207 10.03 9.84 8.28
N LEU A 208 9.90 8.85 7.40
CA LEU A 208 10.67 8.82 6.16
C LEU A 208 10.13 9.87 5.18
N VAL A 209 10.98 10.33 4.28
CA VAL A 209 10.56 11.22 3.20
C VAL A 209 9.71 10.44 2.21
N ALA A 210 8.53 10.97 1.89
CA ALA A 210 7.63 10.45 0.87
C ALA A 210 8.35 10.44 -0.50
N PRO A 211 8.51 9.31 -1.20
CA PRO A 211 9.30 9.21 -2.43
C PRO A 211 8.88 10.18 -3.53
N ASN A 212 7.60 10.52 -3.60
CA ASN A 212 7.05 11.43 -4.59
C ASN A 212 6.76 12.83 -4.02
N GLY A 213 7.12 13.08 -2.76
CA GLY A 213 6.83 14.33 -2.06
C GLY A 213 5.35 14.54 -1.69
N ASP A 214 4.49 13.56 -1.92
CA ASP A 214 3.06 13.59 -1.56
C ASP A 214 2.76 12.45 -0.57
N VAL A 215 2.77 12.78 0.73
CA VAL A 215 2.52 11.82 1.83
C VAL A 215 1.18 11.08 1.65
N GLY A 216 0.15 11.78 1.18
CA GLY A 216 -1.17 11.19 0.98
C GLY A 216 -1.16 10.11 -0.09
N VAL A 217 -0.65 10.47 -1.27
CA VAL A 217 -0.62 9.55 -2.41
C VAL A 217 0.41 8.44 -2.23
N ASP A 218 1.55 8.70 -1.60
CA ASP A 218 2.52 7.65 -1.26
C ASP A 218 1.94 6.67 -0.22
N GLY A 219 1.11 7.16 0.71
CA GLY A 219 0.30 6.31 1.57
C GLY A 219 -0.73 5.48 0.78
N MET A 220 -1.39 6.08 -0.21
CA MET A 220 -2.30 5.33 -1.11
C MET A 220 -1.56 4.24 -1.89
N VAL A 221 -0.35 4.48 -2.36
CA VAL A 221 0.48 3.48 -3.09
C VAL A 221 0.70 2.23 -2.23
N ILE A 222 1.09 2.38 -0.97
CA ILE A 222 1.29 1.25 -0.04
C ILE A 222 0.00 0.45 0.14
N ASN A 223 -1.12 1.13 0.36
CA ASN A 223 -2.41 0.50 0.57
C ASN A 223 -2.93 -0.17 -0.70
N LEU A 224 -2.73 0.46 -1.87
CA LEU A 224 -3.14 -0.07 -3.16
C LEU A 224 -2.40 -1.36 -3.49
N ALA A 225 -1.10 -1.44 -3.20
CA ALA A 225 -0.32 -2.66 -3.30
C ALA A 225 -0.98 -3.80 -2.52
N THR A 226 -1.25 -3.57 -1.23
CA THR A 226 -1.81 -4.57 -0.32
C THR A 226 -3.24 -4.97 -0.72
N VAL A 227 -4.08 -3.99 -1.07
CA VAL A 227 -5.47 -4.23 -1.46
C VAL A 227 -5.54 -5.00 -2.78
N LEU A 228 -4.71 -4.67 -3.79
CA LEU A 228 -4.68 -5.39 -5.06
C LEU A 228 -4.11 -6.81 -4.91
N ALA A 229 -3.06 -6.99 -4.12
CA ALA A 229 -2.54 -8.32 -3.79
C ALA A 229 -3.63 -9.17 -3.12
N GLY A 230 -4.40 -8.59 -2.18
CA GLY A 230 -5.58 -9.23 -1.60
C GLY A 230 -6.67 -9.53 -2.63
N THR A 231 -6.92 -8.62 -3.56
CA THR A 231 -7.95 -8.78 -4.61
C THR A 231 -7.65 -9.98 -5.50
N VAL A 232 -6.40 -10.17 -5.94
CA VAL A 232 -6.03 -11.28 -6.82
C VAL A 232 -5.86 -12.61 -6.09
N THR A 233 -5.57 -12.56 -4.78
CA THR A 233 -5.39 -13.77 -3.95
C THR A 233 -6.64 -14.18 -3.16
N ASN A 234 -7.65 -13.31 -3.07
CA ASN A 234 -8.90 -13.53 -2.36
C ASN A 234 -10.05 -12.66 -2.92
N PRO A 235 -10.46 -12.86 -4.19
CA PRO A 235 -11.40 -11.96 -4.88
C PRO A 235 -12.84 -11.98 -4.37
N LEU A 236 -13.28 -13.05 -3.70
CA LEU A 236 -14.69 -13.25 -3.33
C LEU A 236 -14.94 -13.05 -1.84
N THR A 237 -14.32 -12.04 -1.21
CA THR A 237 -14.68 -11.64 0.15
C THR A 237 -16.10 -11.10 0.19
N MET A 238 -17.06 -11.97 0.52
CA MET A 238 -18.31 -11.55 1.14
C MET A 238 -18.21 -11.87 2.62
N ALA A 239 -18.08 -10.83 3.45
CA ALA A 239 -18.55 -10.88 4.83
C ALA A 239 -20.09 -10.96 4.82
N THR A 240 -20.63 -12.10 4.40
CA THR A 240 -22.01 -12.46 4.73
C THR A 240 -21.95 -13.65 5.66
N SER A 241 -22.71 -13.57 6.76
CA SER A 241 -22.83 -14.61 7.80
C SER A 241 -23.26 -16.00 7.30
N ARG A 242 -23.54 -16.14 5.99
CA ARG A 242 -23.82 -17.41 5.33
C ARG A 242 -22.56 -18.14 4.86
N ASP A 243 -21.48 -17.44 4.49
CA ASP A 243 -20.26 -18.12 4.02
C ASP A 243 -19.44 -18.73 5.17
N LEU A 244 -19.46 -18.09 6.35
CA LEU A 244 -18.91 -18.64 7.59
C LEU A 244 -19.63 -19.92 8.06
N ARG A 245 -20.90 -20.13 7.67
CA ARG A 245 -21.65 -21.35 8.01
C ARG A 245 -21.33 -22.53 7.09
N ARG A 246 -20.86 -22.29 5.86
CA ARG A 246 -20.40 -23.37 4.96
C ARG A 246 -18.94 -23.75 5.19
N ARG A 247 -18.14 -22.86 5.79
CA ARG A 247 -16.76 -23.14 6.21
C ARG A 247 -16.64 -23.67 7.65
N ARG A 248 -17.71 -24.24 8.21
CA ARG A 248 -17.61 -25.01 9.45
C ARG A 248 -17.10 -26.41 9.09
N TRP A 249 -15.78 -26.58 9.26
CA TRP A 249 -15.06 -27.83 9.49
C TRP A 249 -15.90 -29.10 9.28
N ARG A 250 -15.72 -29.74 8.11
CA ARG A 250 -15.88 -31.20 8.06
C ARG A 250 -14.46 -31.78 8.20
N PRO A 251 -14.26 -32.73 9.13
CA PRO A 251 -12.96 -33.33 9.42
C PRO A 251 -12.35 -34.00 8.18
#